data_AF-A0A957XF57-F1
#
_entry.id   AF-A0A957XF57-F1
#
_cell.length_a   1.000
_cell.length_b   1.000
_cell.length_c   1.000
_cell.angle_alpha   90.00
_cell.angle_beta   90.00
_cell.angle_gamma   90.00
#
_symmetry.space_group_name_H-M   'P 1'
#
loop_
_entity.id
_entity.type
_entity.pdbx_description
1 polymer ?
#
loop_
_entity_poly.entity_id
_entity_poly.type
_entity_poly.pdbx_seq_one_letter_code
_entity_poly.pdbx_strand_id
1 'polypeptide(L)'
;MVRYISSDDDSSSELTLQEPKATAYLVLLSNDRVSHSFPLKDEVQLGRDRKNGIVVSDQKVSRLHATLTRADETYTLRDEGSANGTYLNGVLIKQPTRLKDKDRIGIGDTDFLFTNSIEDPQAIDQPSFFKSNPVPAQHAPPALSLSTNNKTTWIILGCMGITILGLLITLATLLGLFVGRSQVGGWLLFTIASFF
;
A
#
# COMPACT_ATOMS: atom_id res chain seq x y z
N MET A 1 -69.47 -22.23 -30.51
CA MET A 1 -68.19 -22.97 -30.58
C MET A 1 -67.47 -22.56 -31.86
N VAL A 2 -66.67 -21.50 -31.81
CA VAL A 2 -65.80 -21.08 -32.93
C VAL A 2 -64.47 -20.69 -32.31
N ARG A 3 -63.45 -21.50 -32.59
CA ARG A 3 -62.05 -21.21 -32.23
C ARG A 3 -61.49 -20.24 -33.26
N TYR A 4 -60.91 -19.14 -32.81
CA TYR A 4 -60.01 -18.32 -33.62
C TYR A 4 -58.57 -18.66 -33.28
N ILE A 5 -57.81 -18.88 -34.34
CA ILE A 5 -56.42 -19.31 -34.39
C ILE A 5 -55.53 -18.10 -34.06
N SER A 6 -54.43 -18.37 -33.38
CA SER A 6 -53.36 -17.43 -33.02
C SER A 6 -52.81 -16.71 -34.24
N SER A 7 -52.75 -15.38 -34.14
CA SER A 7 -51.94 -14.52 -34.98
C SER A 7 -50.72 -14.11 -34.17
N ASP A 8 -49.64 -14.85 -34.34
CA ASP A 8 -48.29 -14.38 -34.05
C ASP A 8 -47.99 -13.22 -35.00
N ASP A 9 -48.08 -11.98 -34.52
CA ASP A 9 -47.33 -10.81 -35.03
C ASP A 9 -47.82 -9.55 -34.30
N ASP A 10 -47.19 -9.26 -33.16
CA ASP A 10 -46.93 -7.86 -32.80
C ASP A 10 -45.49 -7.78 -32.30
N SER A 11 -44.59 -7.83 -33.28
CA SER A 11 -43.23 -7.31 -33.18
C SER A 11 -43.30 -5.80 -32.91
N SER A 12 -43.73 -5.42 -31.71
CA SER A 12 -43.50 -4.11 -31.16
C SER A 12 -42.03 -4.06 -30.75
N SER A 13 -41.21 -3.66 -31.73
CA SER A 13 -39.78 -3.39 -31.60
C SER A 13 -39.53 -2.47 -30.40
N GLU A 14 -39.10 -3.08 -29.31
CA GLU A 14 -38.41 -2.43 -28.21
C GLU A 14 -37.10 -1.88 -28.80
N LEU A 15 -37.13 -0.64 -29.29
CA LEU A 15 -35.93 0.17 -29.44
C LEU A 15 -35.46 0.52 -28.03
N THR A 16 -35.03 -0.50 -27.27
CA THR A 16 -34.06 -0.29 -26.20
C THR A 16 -32.84 0.24 -26.95
N LEU A 17 -32.69 1.57 -26.95
CA LEU A 17 -31.40 2.20 -27.19
C LEU A 17 -30.44 1.42 -26.30
N GLN A 18 -29.67 0.51 -26.88
CA GLN A 18 -28.61 -0.19 -26.17
C GLN A 18 -27.73 0.93 -25.67
N GLU A 19 -27.90 1.28 -24.39
CA GLU A 19 -26.97 2.16 -23.71
C GLU A 19 -25.58 1.63 -24.05
N PRO A 20 -24.63 2.49 -24.48
CA PRO A 20 -23.32 2.03 -24.84
C PRO A 20 -22.77 1.25 -23.66
N LYS A 21 -22.74 -0.08 -23.78
CA LYS A 21 -22.28 -0.98 -22.74
C LYS A 21 -20.89 -0.50 -22.38
N ALA A 22 -20.72 -0.01 -21.15
CA ALA A 22 -19.46 0.54 -20.70
C ALA A 22 -18.36 -0.47 -21.02
N THR A 23 -17.46 -0.10 -21.94
CA THR A 23 -16.51 -1.04 -22.54
C THR A 23 -15.38 -1.36 -21.57
N ALA A 24 -15.27 -0.61 -20.47
CA ALA A 24 -14.34 -0.87 -19.39
C ALA A 24 -14.89 -0.33 -18.07
N TYR A 25 -14.36 -0.86 -16.98
CA TYR A 25 -14.72 -0.51 -15.63
C TYR A 25 -13.46 -0.36 -14.80
N LEU A 26 -13.57 0.51 -13.79
CA LEU A 26 -12.60 0.63 -12.73
C LEU A 26 -13.20 0.12 -11.43
N VAL A 27 -12.57 -0.88 -10.85
CA VAL A 27 -13.10 -1.63 -9.72
C VAL A 27 -12.28 -1.28 -8.48
N LEU A 28 -12.90 -0.63 -7.50
CA LEU A 28 -12.28 -0.30 -6.22
C LEU A 28 -12.03 -1.56 -5.41
N LEU A 29 -10.80 -1.71 -4.91
CA LEU A 29 -10.38 -2.80 -4.06
C LEU A 29 -10.28 -2.33 -2.59
N SER A 30 -10.86 -3.10 -1.68
CA SER A 30 -10.74 -2.92 -0.23
C SER A 30 -10.25 -4.23 0.38
N ASN A 31 -9.04 -4.23 0.96
CA ASN A 31 -8.39 -5.44 1.50
C ASN A 31 -8.34 -6.60 0.47
N ASP A 32 -7.94 -6.29 -0.77
CA ASP A 32 -7.90 -7.20 -1.92
C ASP A 32 -9.27 -7.83 -2.29
N ARG A 33 -10.37 -7.27 -1.79
CA ARG A 33 -11.73 -7.62 -2.20
C ARG A 33 -12.31 -6.51 -3.06
N VAL A 34 -13.10 -6.90 -4.06
CA VAL A 34 -13.88 -5.94 -4.82
C VAL A 34 -14.90 -5.27 -3.90
N SER A 35 -14.96 -3.94 -3.94
CA SER A 35 -15.90 -3.14 -3.15
C SER A 35 -16.94 -2.43 -4.01
N HIS A 36 -16.54 -1.80 -5.12
CA HIS A 36 -17.42 -1.02 -5.99
C HIS A 36 -16.84 -0.98 -7.40
N SER A 37 -17.69 -0.93 -8.42
CA SER A 37 -17.26 -0.76 -9.81
C SER A 37 -17.80 0.54 -10.40
N PHE A 38 -16.94 1.26 -11.12
CA PHE A 38 -17.27 2.48 -11.83
C PHE A 38 -17.17 2.23 -13.33
N PRO A 39 -18.26 2.41 -14.11
CA PRO A 39 -18.15 2.36 -15.56
C PRO A 39 -17.26 3.51 -16.06
N LEU A 40 -16.32 3.18 -16.94
CA LEU A 40 -15.43 4.17 -17.52
C LEU A 40 -16.05 4.81 -18.77
N LYS A 41 -15.97 6.14 -18.81
CA LYS A 41 -16.30 6.99 -19.95
C LYS A 41 -15.02 7.36 -20.71
N ASP A 42 -15.15 8.16 -21.77
CA ASP A 42 -14.00 8.59 -22.58
C ASP A 42 -12.95 9.37 -21.78
N GLU A 43 -13.36 10.17 -20.81
CA GLU A 43 -12.47 10.80 -19.85
C GLU A 43 -13.03 10.67 -18.44
N VAL A 44 -12.21 10.18 -17.52
CA VAL A 44 -12.56 10.04 -16.11
C VAL A 44 -11.42 10.54 -15.25
N GLN A 45 -11.71 11.56 -14.45
CA GLN A 45 -10.77 12.09 -13.47
C GLN A 45 -10.93 11.36 -12.14
N LEU A 46 -9.80 11.07 -11.50
CA LEU A 46 -9.72 10.45 -10.18
C LEU A 46 -9.06 11.42 -9.21
N GLY A 47 -9.62 11.53 -8.02
CA GLY A 47 -9.02 12.31 -6.95
C GLY A 47 -9.95 12.55 -5.78
N ARG A 48 -9.46 13.27 -4.78
CA ARG A 48 -10.23 13.54 -3.55
C ARG A 48 -11.25 14.66 -3.72
N ASP A 49 -11.10 15.54 -4.71
CA ASP A 49 -12.09 16.57 -4.98
C ASP A 49 -13.42 15.95 -5.44
N ARG A 50 -14.54 16.52 -4.97
CA ARG A 50 -15.89 16.06 -5.32
C ARG A 50 -16.26 16.36 -6.77
N LYS A 51 -15.46 17.18 -7.46
CA LYS A 51 -15.63 17.49 -8.88
C LYS A 51 -15.17 16.38 -9.82
N ASN A 52 -14.38 15.43 -9.33
CA ASN A 52 -13.87 14.33 -10.15
C ASN A 52 -14.96 13.29 -10.45
N GLY A 53 -14.80 12.56 -11.55
CA GLY A 53 -15.71 11.48 -11.92
C GLY A 53 -15.67 10.31 -10.92
N ILE A 54 -14.49 10.03 -10.35
CA ILE A 54 -14.31 9.06 -9.26
C ILE A 54 -13.70 9.78 -8.07
N VAL A 55 -14.50 9.91 -7.01
CA VAL A 55 -14.11 10.59 -5.78
C VAL A 55 -13.50 9.59 -4.80
N VAL A 56 -12.26 9.84 -4.40
CA VAL A 56 -11.53 8.97 -3.48
C VAL A 56 -11.35 9.65 -2.13
N SER A 57 -11.95 9.07 -1.08
CA SER A 57 -11.93 9.61 0.28
C SER A 57 -10.63 9.25 1.03
N ASP A 58 -9.49 9.62 0.45
CA ASP A 58 -8.16 9.36 1.03
C ASP A 58 -7.33 10.64 1.06
N GLN A 59 -6.79 10.98 2.24
CA GLN A 59 -5.99 12.18 2.45
C GLN A 59 -4.67 12.19 1.66
N LYS A 60 -4.12 11.02 1.32
CA LYS A 60 -2.94 10.87 0.45
C LYS A 60 -3.27 11.08 -1.03
N VAL A 61 -4.54 11.13 -1.39
CA VAL A 61 -4.96 11.39 -2.76
C VAL A 61 -5.08 12.90 -2.99
N SER A 62 -4.36 13.40 -4.01
CA SER A 62 -4.47 14.78 -4.50
C SER A 62 -5.90 15.14 -4.91
N ARG A 63 -6.20 16.44 -4.94
CA ARG A 63 -7.53 16.94 -5.36
C ARG A 63 -7.90 16.43 -6.75
N LEU A 64 -7.00 16.62 -7.72
CA LEU A 64 -6.96 15.92 -9.00
C LEU A 64 -5.68 15.09 -8.97
N HIS A 65 -5.79 13.76 -9.04
CA HIS A 65 -4.66 12.85 -8.84
C HIS A 65 -4.24 12.22 -10.16
N ALA A 66 -5.18 11.64 -10.88
CA ALA A 66 -4.94 10.99 -12.14
C ALA A 66 -6.13 11.16 -13.08
N THR A 67 -5.88 11.06 -14.37
CA THR A 67 -6.90 11.07 -15.41
C THR A 67 -6.76 9.81 -16.24
N LEU A 68 -7.89 9.15 -16.48
CA LEU A 68 -8.03 8.10 -17.47
C LEU A 68 -8.63 8.72 -18.72
N THR A 69 -7.97 8.55 -19.85
CA THR A 69 -8.49 8.98 -21.16
C THR A 69 -8.53 7.79 -22.10
N ARG A 70 -9.66 7.58 -22.74
CA ARG A 70 -9.85 6.60 -23.80
C ARG A 70 -9.36 7.19 -25.12
N ALA A 71 -8.48 6.46 -25.78
CA ALA A 71 -8.14 6.68 -27.18
C ALA A 71 -8.44 5.37 -27.92
N ASP A 72 -9.38 5.44 -28.86
CA ASP A 72 -9.91 4.27 -29.58
C ASP A 72 -10.48 3.20 -28.61
N GLU A 73 -9.83 2.04 -28.51
CA GLU A 73 -10.19 0.93 -27.62
C GLU A 73 -9.25 0.80 -26.43
N THR A 74 -8.31 1.74 -26.24
CA THR A 74 -7.32 1.67 -25.16
C THR A 74 -7.47 2.83 -24.18
N TYR A 75 -7.43 2.52 -22.89
CA TYR A 75 -7.36 3.53 -21.84
C TYR A 75 -5.91 3.88 -21.53
N THR A 76 -5.64 5.17 -21.36
CA THR A 76 -4.35 5.70 -20.94
C THR A 76 -4.50 6.34 -19.57
N LEU A 77 -3.65 5.95 -18.63
CA LEU A 77 -3.54 6.53 -17.30
C LEU A 77 -2.47 7.61 -17.30
N ARG A 78 -2.83 8.80 -16.83
CA ARG A 78 -1.92 9.94 -16.65
C ARG A 78 -2.00 10.42 -15.21
N ASP A 79 -0.85 10.61 -14.58
CA ASP A 79 -0.73 11.32 -13.31
C ASP A 79 -0.82 12.83 -13.55
N GLU A 80 -1.61 13.55 -12.74
CA GLU A 80 -1.86 15.00 -12.88
C GLU A 80 -0.96 15.84 -11.97
N GLY A 81 0.25 15.34 -11.65
CA GLY A 81 1.17 15.98 -10.71
C GLY A 81 0.79 15.68 -9.26
N SER A 82 0.42 14.44 -8.98
CA SER A 82 0.00 14.03 -7.65
C SER A 82 1.16 14.07 -6.65
N ALA A 83 0.86 14.30 -5.37
CA ALA A 83 1.91 14.45 -4.35
C ALA A 83 2.61 13.11 -4.01
N ASN A 84 1.88 12.00 -4.09
CA ASN A 84 2.39 10.66 -3.74
C ASN A 84 2.67 9.78 -4.97
N GLY A 85 2.35 10.28 -6.17
CA GLY A 85 2.48 9.54 -7.42
C GLY A 85 1.34 8.56 -7.66
N THR A 86 1.17 8.21 -8.94
CA THR A 86 0.29 7.14 -9.41
C THR A 86 1.12 5.88 -9.70
N TYR A 87 0.64 4.73 -9.24
CA TYR A 87 1.32 3.44 -9.42
C TYR A 87 0.51 2.54 -10.35
N LEU A 88 1.19 1.86 -11.27
CA LEU A 88 0.61 0.82 -12.11
C LEU A 88 1.32 -0.50 -11.79
N ASN A 89 0.57 -1.48 -11.32
CA ASN A 89 1.08 -2.79 -10.87
C ASN A 89 2.24 -2.64 -9.86
N GLY A 90 2.14 -1.66 -8.96
CA GLY A 90 3.15 -1.35 -7.95
C GLY A 90 4.35 -0.51 -8.44
N VAL A 91 4.39 -0.13 -9.72
CA VAL A 91 5.47 0.67 -10.31
C VAL A 91 4.99 2.10 -10.55
N LEU A 92 5.75 3.09 -10.07
CA LEU A 92 5.45 4.50 -10.27
C LEU A 92 5.48 4.84 -11.77
N ILE A 93 4.37 5.37 -12.30
CA ILE A 93 4.34 5.87 -13.68
C ILE A 93 4.93 7.28 -13.74
N LYS A 94 5.69 7.57 -14.81
CA LYS A 94 6.30 8.89 -15.05
C LYS A 94 5.74 9.62 -16.26
N GLN A 95 5.00 8.90 -17.10
CA GLN A 95 4.44 9.38 -18.35
C GLN A 95 3.09 8.69 -18.58
N PRO A 96 2.22 9.26 -19.42
CA PRO A 96 0.95 8.62 -19.77
C PRO A 96 1.19 7.18 -20.23
N THR A 97 0.53 6.23 -19.58
CA THR A 97 0.78 4.79 -19.76
C THR A 97 -0.51 4.09 -20.16
N ARG A 98 -0.45 3.29 -21.23
CA ARG A 98 -1.60 2.48 -21.69
C ARG A 98 -1.89 1.38 -20.69
N LEU A 99 -3.17 1.22 -20.37
CA LEU A 99 -3.68 0.16 -19.51
C LEU A 99 -3.99 -1.10 -20.30
N LYS A 100 -3.83 -2.22 -19.62
CA LYS A 100 -4.25 -3.55 -20.05
C LYS A 100 -5.28 -4.10 -19.08
N ASP A 101 -6.11 -5.00 -19.59
CA ASP A 101 -7.08 -5.72 -18.76
C ASP A 101 -6.39 -6.32 -17.52
N LYS A 102 -7.01 -6.15 -16.35
CA LYS A 102 -6.55 -6.59 -15.02
C LYS A 102 -5.35 -5.83 -14.46
N ASP A 103 -5.00 -4.68 -15.02
CA ASP A 103 -4.01 -3.80 -14.41
C ASP A 103 -4.50 -3.23 -13.07
N ARG A 104 -3.60 -3.19 -12.08
CA ARG A 104 -3.84 -2.57 -10.77
C ARG A 104 -3.31 -1.14 -10.76
N ILE A 105 -4.17 -0.19 -10.43
CA ILE A 105 -3.84 1.23 -10.32
C ILE A 105 -3.87 1.62 -8.84
N GLY A 106 -2.73 2.06 -8.30
CA GLY A 106 -2.60 2.54 -6.93
C GLY A 106 -2.53 4.06 -6.88
N ILE A 107 -3.38 4.68 -6.06
CA ILE A 107 -3.34 6.11 -5.75
C ILE A 107 -3.53 6.31 -4.23
N GLY A 108 -2.55 6.91 -3.57
CA GLY A 108 -2.54 6.97 -2.10
C GLY A 108 -2.51 5.57 -1.47
N ASP A 109 -3.43 5.29 -0.56
CA ASP A 109 -3.67 3.98 0.06
C ASP A 109 -4.83 3.23 -0.63
N THR A 110 -5.30 3.72 -1.79
CA THR A 110 -6.43 3.14 -2.53
C THR A 110 -5.95 2.41 -3.78
N ASP A 111 -6.46 1.20 -3.99
CA ASP A 111 -6.19 0.39 -5.16
C ASP A 111 -7.44 0.18 -6.02
N PHE A 112 -7.23 0.24 -7.33
CA PHE A 112 -8.24 -0.03 -8.34
C PHE A 112 -7.78 -1.14 -9.28
N LEU A 113 -8.71 -1.95 -9.76
CA LEU A 113 -8.52 -2.91 -10.84
C LEU A 113 -9.20 -2.39 -12.10
N PHE A 114 -8.44 -2.25 -13.18
CA PHE A 114 -8.98 -1.94 -14.50
C PHE A 114 -9.43 -3.23 -15.18
N THR A 115 -10.65 -3.25 -15.73
CA THR A 115 -11.18 -4.40 -16.48
C THR A 115 -11.96 -3.95 -17.72
N ASN A 116 -11.78 -4.64 -18.84
CA ASN A 116 -12.52 -4.42 -20.10
C ASN A 116 -13.87 -5.13 -20.14
N SER A 117 -14.20 -5.94 -19.14
CA SER A 117 -15.48 -6.59 -19.02
C SER A 117 -15.78 -6.86 -17.57
N ILE A 118 -16.96 -6.48 -17.10
CA ILE A 118 -17.53 -7.13 -15.92
C ILE A 118 -18.52 -8.13 -16.49
N GLU A 119 -18.22 -9.42 -16.30
CA GLU A 119 -19.06 -10.51 -16.79
C GLU A 119 -20.47 -10.45 -16.17
N ASP A 120 -20.63 -9.78 -15.02
CA ASP A 120 -21.93 -9.35 -14.48
C ASP A 120 -21.77 -8.15 -13.53
N PRO A 121 -22.28 -6.94 -13.89
CA PRO A 121 -22.29 -5.76 -13.02
C PRO A 121 -23.00 -5.96 -11.67
N GLN A 122 -23.92 -6.93 -11.56
CA GLN A 122 -24.67 -7.26 -10.34
C GLN A 122 -23.97 -8.32 -9.48
N ALA A 123 -23.07 -9.14 -10.04
CA ALA A 123 -22.34 -10.13 -9.26
C ALA A 123 -21.15 -9.55 -8.46
N ILE A 124 -20.90 -8.23 -8.56
CA ILE A 124 -19.91 -7.52 -7.74
C ILE A 124 -20.43 -7.20 -6.32
N ASP A 125 -21.75 -7.22 -6.08
CA ASP A 125 -22.29 -7.19 -4.72
C ASP A 125 -22.10 -8.52 -3.97
N GLN A 126 -21.57 -9.54 -4.65
CA GLN A 126 -21.16 -10.79 -4.04
C GLN A 126 -19.62 -10.90 -4.05
N PRO A 127 -18.96 -11.19 -2.91
CA PRO A 127 -17.51 -11.41 -2.83
C PRO A 127 -17.03 -12.70 -3.52
N SER A 128 -17.76 -13.24 -4.50
CA SER A 128 -17.57 -14.56 -5.09
C SER A 128 -16.73 -14.59 -6.37
N PHE A 129 -16.36 -13.45 -6.96
CA PHE A 129 -15.54 -13.42 -8.19
C PHE A 129 -14.08 -13.93 -8.02
N PHE A 130 -13.63 -14.23 -6.80
CA PHE A 130 -12.35 -14.93 -6.56
C PHE A 130 -12.52 -16.39 -6.11
N LYS A 131 -13.61 -17.06 -6.47
CA LYS A 131 -13.70 -18.52 -6.26
C LYS A 131 -13.20 -19.26 -7.50
N SER A 132 -12.17 -20.08 -7.27
CA SER A 132 -11.62 -21.16 -8.10
C SER A 132 -10.54 -20.82 -9.14
N ASN A 133 -9.31 -20.65 -8.65
CA ASN A 133 -8.34 -21.74 -8.77
C ASN A 133 -7.36 -21.71 -7.59
N PRO A 134 -7.20 -22.81 -6.82
CA PRO A 134 -6.07 -22.92 -5.92
C PRO A 134 -4.82 -22.91 -6.79
N VAL A 135 -3.94 -21.92 -6.60
CA VAL A 135 -2.57 -21.99 -7.11
C VAL A 135 -2.04 -23.38 -6.73
N PRO A 136 -1.58 -24.22 -7.68
CA PRO A 136 -0.99 -25.50 -7.35
C PRO A 136 0.04 -25.29 -6.25
N ALA A 137 -0.17 -25.95 -5.12
CA ALA A 137 0.70 -25.84 -3.95
C ALA A 137 2.07 -26.46 -4.27
N GLN A 138 2.93 -25.73 -4.99
CA GLN A 138 4.28 -26.19 -5.35
C GLN A 138 5.37 -25.12 -5.30
N HIS A 139 5.12 -23.96 -4.66
CA HIS A 139 6.16 -23.20 -3.98
C HIS A 139 5.57 -22.66 -2.68
N ALA A 140 5.56 -23.47 -1.64
CA ALA A 140 5.33 -22.96 -0.30
C ALA A 140 6.38 -21.86 -0.05
N PRO A 141 6.00 -20.61 0.24
CA PRO A 141 6.95 -19.69 0.84
C PRO A 141 7.45 -20.33 2.13
N PRO A 142 8.76 -20.28 2.45
CA PRO A 142 9.21 -20.68 3.78
C PRO A 142 8.40 -19.93 4.82
N ALA A 143 7.92 -20.68 5.83
CA ALA A 143 7.09 -20.17 6.90
C ALA A 143 7.73 -18.93 7.57
N LEU A 144 6.89 -17.92 7.80
CA LEU A 144 7.08 -16.74 8.64
C LEU A 144 8.40 -15.97 8.48
N SER A 145 8.29 -14.77 7.89
CA SER A 145 8.97 -13.61 8.47
C SER A 145 7.92 -12.52 8.72
N LEU A 146 7.47 -12.41 9.97
CA LEU A 146 6.94 -11.15 10.46
C LEU A 146 8.03 -10.11 10.19
N SER A 147 7.75 -9.13 9.33
CA SER A 147 8.55 -7.90 9.30
C SER A 147 8.23 -7.12 10.56
N THR A 148 8.73 -7.62 11.69
CA THR A 148 8.94 -6.79 12.86
C THR A 148 10.04 -5.83 12.45
N ASN A 149 9.66 -4.58 12.19
CA ASN A 149 10.59 -3.50 11.93
C ASN A 149 11.55 -3.38 13.12
N ASN A 150 12.70 -4.02 12.99
CA ASN A 150 13.78 -4.05 13.96
C ASN A 150 14.48 -2.68 14.12
N LYS A 151 13.84 -1.54 13.80
CA LYS A 151 14.44 -0.21 14.00
C LYS A 151 14.10 0.42 15.35
N THR A 152 13.06 -0.06 16.04
CA THR A 152 12.65 0.50 17.33
C THR A 152 13.26 -0.25 18.53
N THR A 153 13.70 -1.49 18.35
CA THR A 153 14.23 -2.34 19.43
C THR A 153 15.70 -2.06 19.79
N TRP A 154 16.51 -1.52 18.87
CA TRP A 154 17.91 -1.14 19.18
C TRP A 154 18.03 0.15 19.99
N ILE A 155 17.01 1.01 19.98
CA ILE A 155 17.04 2.29 20.70
C ILE A 155 17.01 2.05 22.23
N ILE A 156 16.33 0.98 22.68
CA ILE A 156 16.19 0.68 24.11
C ILE A 156 17.40 -0.13 24.64
N LEU A 157 17.96 -1.06 23.85
CA LEU A 157 19.20 -1.76 24.24
C LEU A 157 20.43 -0.86 24.20
N GLY A 158 20.49 0.14 23.31
CA GLY A 158 21.59 1.10 23.26
C GLY A 158 21.70 1.97 24.52
N CYS A 159 20.57 2.44 25.08
CA CYS A 159 20.58 3.30 26.26
C CYS A 159 20.98 2.58 27.56
N MET A 160 20.63 1.30 27.73
CA MET A 160 21.03 0.53 28.92
C MET A 160 22.53 0.19 28.94
N GLY A 161 23.16 -0.02 27.78
CA GLY A 161 24.61 -0.30 27.71
C GLY A 161 25.47 0.91 28.07
N ILE A 162 25.05 2.11 27.66
CA ILE A 162 25.81 3.36 27.88
C ILE A 162 25.83 3.75 29.36
N THR A 163 24.73 3.53 30.10
CA THR A 163 24.70 3.84 31.55
C THR A 163 25.55 2.89 32.38
N ILE A 164 25.57 1.60 32.02
CA ILE A 164 26.38 0.59 32.71
C ILE A 164 27.88 0.84 32.46
N LEU A 165 28.27 1.19 31.23
CA LEU A 165 29.67 1.50 30.91
C LEU A 165 30.15 2.77 31.63
N GLY A 166 29.30 3.81 31.70
CA GLY A 166 29.60 5.02 32.46
C GLY A 166 29.80 4.76 33.96
N LEU A 167 28.96 3.92 34.56
CA LEU A 167 29.10 3.53 35.98
C LEU A 167 30.38 2.73 36.24
N LEU A 168 30.76 1.83 35.34
CA LEU A 168 32.01 1.05 35.49
C LEU A 168 33.26 1.92 35.35
N ILE A 169 33.28 2.89 34.42
CA ILE A 169 34.42 3.80 34.25
C ILE A 169 34.57 4.72 35.47
N THR A 170 33.46 5.23 36.01
CA THR A 170 33.47 6.04 37.24
C THR A 170 33.90 5.24 38.46
N LEU A 171 33.44 3.99 38.61
CA LEU A 171 33.87 3.11 39.69
C LEU A 171 35.37 2.74 39.59
N ALA A 172 35.86 2.46 38.38
CA ALA A 172 37.26 2.11 38.14
C ALA A 172 38.21 3.28 38.39
N THR A 173 37.82 4.50 38.01
CA THR A 173 38.61 5.72 38.32
C THR A 173 38.63 6.01 39.82
N LEU A 174 37.51 5.80 40.52
CA LEU A 174 37.44 5.98 41.97
C LEU A 174 38.28 4.94 42.74
N LEU A 175 38.24 3.67 42.31
CA LEU A 175 39.11 2.62 42.84
C LEU A 175 40.59 2.86 42.51
N GLY A 176 40.91 3.32 41.31
CA GLY A 176 42.27 3.68 40.90
C GLY A 176 42.86 4.82 41.75
N LEU A 177 42.07 5.85 42.06
CA LEU A 177 42.48 6.92 42.98
C LEU A 177 42.60 6.44 44.42
N PHE A 178 41.78 5.49 44.84
CA PHE A 178 41.82 4.90 46.19
C PHE A 178 43.06 4.01 46.38
N VAL A 179 43.39 3.18 45.38
CA VAL A 179 44.62 2.36 45.38
C VAL A 179 45.86 3.23 45.13
N GLY A 180 45.74 4.31 44.35
CA GLY A 180 46.82 5.29 44.17
C GLY A 180 47.16 6.07 45.46
N ARG A 181 46.17 6.31 46.32
CA ARG A 181 46.39 6.94 47.65
C ARG A 181 46.97 5.99 48.68
N SER A 182 46.89 4.66 48.51
CA SER A 182 47.43 3.71 49.48
C SER A 182 48.92 3.39 49.30
N GLN A 183 49.59 3.94 48.27
CA GLN A 183 51.04 3.79 48.04
C GLN A 183 51.87 5.07 48.29
N VAL A 184 51.25 6.19 48.66
CA VAL A 184 51.98 7.43 49.04
C VAL A 184 52.31 7.52 50.54
N GLY A 185 51.95 6.51 51.35
CA GLY A 185 52.26 6.45 52.78
C GLY A 185 53.51 5.64 53.18
N GLY A 186 54.24 5.05 52.23
CA GLY A 186 55.34 4.11 52.53
C GLY A 186 56.76 4.67 52.40
N TRP A 187 56.96 5.81 51.74
CA TRP A 187 58.30 6.31 51.39
C TRP A 187 58.85 7.41 52.30
N LEU A 188 58.15 7.76 53.39
CA LEU A 188 58.59 8.80 54.34
C LEU A 188 59.13 8.28 55.68
N LEU A 189 59.31 6.96 55.84
CA LEU A 189 59.84 6.35 57.07
C LEU A 189 61.21 5.64 56.92
N PHE A 190 61.88 5.71 55.76
CA PHE A 190 63.19 5.04 55.59
C PHE A 190 64.39 5.99 55.40
N THR A 191 64.27 7.30 55.64
CA THR A 191 65.39 8.26 55.49
C THR A 191 65.77 8.99 56.78
N ILE A 192 65.49 8.43 57.98
CA ILE A 192 65.99 8.99 59.26
C ILE A 192 66.56 7.89 60.18
N ALA A 193 67.24 6.88 59.61
CA ALA A 193 68.00 5.89 60.37
C ALA A 193 69.45 5.76 59.86
N SER A 194 70.10 6.89 59.61
CA SER A 194 71.54 6.93 59.29
C SER A 194 72.29 8.12 59.88
N PHE A 195 71.75 8.77 60.93
CA PHE A 195 72.53 9.68 61.75
C PHE A 195 72.12 9.55 63.22
N PHE A 196 73.12 9.21 64.04
CA PHE A 196 73.15 8.91 65.48
C PHE A 196 72.89 7.46 65.90
#